data_AF-A0A1J4W9A5-F1
#
_entry.id   AF-A0A1J4W9A5-F1
#
_cell.length_a   1.000
_cell.length_b   1.000
_cell.length_c   1.000
_cell.angle_alpha   90.00
_cell.angle_beta   90.00
_cell.angle_gamma   90.00
#
_symmetry.space_group_name_H-M   'P 1'
#
loop_
_entity.id
_entity.type
_entity.pdbx_description
1 polymer ?
#
loop_
_entity_poly.entity_id
_entity_poly.type
_entity_poly.pdbx_seq_one_letter_code
_entity_poly.pdbx_strand_id
1 'polypeptide(L)'
;MIKGSNKYKELAESIKGIYTVQTLGKRLKINEKKAIYVIYRLRKLGYVKTSYGQGKKRLYYISMDNLHKRISYTQRINEISPIKLASSNPYYIYGRIPSIEETLIYAIKQKEVRYIIASLALFKKVKYWALLYKLAKKEGLVREVVALYEVSKIVVKKVKRMPKRFYNLALQKKSDSYIYIIKGLNSSDFKEIEKKWKVYIPLNREDLGDYKHD
;
A
#
# COMPACT_ATOMS: atom_id res chain seq x y z
N MET A 1 -6.36 7.65 16.36
CA MET A 1 -5.77 9.01 16.37
C MET A 1 -6.31 9.83 15.21
N ILE A 2 -7.39 10.59 15.43
CA ILE A 2 -7.94 11.57 14.47
C ILE A 2 -7.96 12.93 15.17
N LYS A 3 -6.84 13.66 15.15
CA LYS A 3 -6.77 15.06 15.56
C LYS A 3 -5.87 15.78 14.57
N GLY A 4 -6.48 16.38 13.54
CA GLY A 4 -5.76 17.21 12.57
C GLY A 4 -6.32 17.26 11.15
N SER A 5 -7.22 16.35 10.74
CA SER A 5 -7.79 16.37 9.38
C SER A 5 -8.86 17.45 9.19
N ASN A 6 -9.62 17.80 10.23
CA ASN A 6 -10.80 18.67 10.10
C ASN A 6 -10.43 20.12 9.74
N LYS A 7 -9.46 20.71 10.45
CA LYS A 7 -9.01 22.09 10.22
C LYS A 7 -8.53 22.37 8.79
N TYR A 8 -7.81 21.42 8.18
CA TYR A 8 -7.29 21.60 6.82
C TYR A 8 -8.34 21.33 5.74
N LYS A 9 -9.40 20.59 6.07
CA LYS A 9 -10.54 20.37 5.20
C LYS A 9 -11.35 21.67 5.05
N GLU A 10 -11.72 22.28 6.18
CA GLU A 10 -12.39 23.59 6.23
C GLU A 10 -11.56 24.66 5.53
N LEU A 11 -10.24 24.64 5.75
CA LEU A 11 -9.32 25.53 5.03
C LEU A 11 -9.40 25.30 3.52
N ALA A 12 -9.26 24.06 3.03
CA ALA A 12 -9.30 23.77 1.60
C ALA A 12 -10.61 24.24 0.92
N GLU A 13 -11.72 24.16 1.63
CA GLU A 13 -13.04 24.59 1.18
C GLU A 13 -13.12 26.13 1.06
N SER A 14 -12.66 26.85 2.08
CA SER A 14 -12.65 28.33 2.10
C SER A 14 -11.69 28.99 1.09
N ILE A 15 -10.65 28.28 0.66
CA ILE A 15 -9.68 28.75 -0.35
C ILE A 15 -9.70 27.90 -1.62
N LYS A 16 -10.89 27.45 -2.04
CA LYS A 16 -11.06 26.79 -3.34
C LYS A 16 -10.71 27.76 -4.48
N GLY A 17 -9.80 27.36 -5.37
CA GLY A 17 -9.37 28.21 -6.49
C GLY A 17 -7.98 27.90 -7.03
N ILE A 18 -7.45 28.80 -7.88
CA ILE A 18 -6.13 28.70 -8.49
C ILE A 18 -5.25 29.79 -7.89
N TYR A 19 -4.09 29.40 -7.35
CA TYR A 19 -3.19 30.33 -6.68
C TYR A 19 -1.73 30.11 -7.07
N THR A 20 -0.95 31.19 -7.05
CA THR A 20 0.50 31.18 -6.82
C THR A 20 0.78 31.24 -5.32
N VAL A 21 2.04 31.03 -4.90
CA VAL A 21 2.41 31.21 -3.48
C VAL A 21 2.07 32.63 -3.00
N GLN A 22 2.33 33.63 -3.83
CA GLN A 22 2.12 35.04 -3.53
C GLN A 22 0.63 35.38 -3.38
N THR A 23 -0.21 34.93 -4.31
CA THR A 23 -1.66 35.19 -4.27
C THR A 23 -2.33 34.44 -3.11
N LEU A 24 -1.88 33.23 -2.80
CA LEU A 24 -2.34 32.50 -1.62
C LEU A 24 -1.93 33.21 -0.31
N GLY A 25 -0.69 33.70 -0.24
CA GLY A 25 -0.19 34.47 0.90
C GLY A 25 -1.04 35.73 1.15
N LYS A 26 -1.34 36.48 0.08
CA LYS A 26 -2.24 37.65 0.15
C LYS A 26 -3.65 37.27 0.62
N ARG A 27 -4.25 36.20 0.07
CA ARG A 27 -5.60 35.74 0.43
C ARG A 27 -5.72 35.34 1.91
N LEU A 28 -4.71 34.65 2.43
CA LEU A 28 -4.67 34.17 3.81
C LEU A 28 -4.04 35.17 4.79
N LYS A 29 -3.56 36.33 4.32
CA LYS A 29 -2.79 37.32 5.10
C LYS A 29 -1.60 36.67 5.82
N ILE A 30 -0.86 35.80 5.12
CA ILE A 30 0.33 35.11 5.62
C ILE A 30 1.55 35.36 4.73
N ASN A 31 2.73 35.20 5.31
CA ASN A 31 3.98 35.29 4.56
C ASN A 31 4.20 34.09 3.62
N GLU A 32 5.17 34.22 2.73
CA GLU A 32 5.46 33.24 1.69
C GLU A 32 5.85 31.86 2.26
N LYS A 33 6.67 31.82 3.31
CA LYS A 33 7.06 30.58 4.00
C LYS A 33 5.84 29.81 4.53
N LYS A 34 4.90 30.51 5.17
CA LYS A 34 3.65 29.92 5.66
C LYS A 34 2.74 29.49 4.52
N ALA A 35 2.66 30.24 3.42
CA ALA A 35 1.88 29.84 2.24
C ALA A 35 2.42 28.55 1.61
N ILE A 36 3.75 28.40 1.47
CA ILE A 36 4.40 27.16 1.04
C ILE A 36 4.03 26.00 1.97
N TYR A 37 4.07 26.23 3.29
CA TYR A 37 3.71 25.22 4.27
C TYR A 37 2.24 24.77 4.15
N VAL A 38 1.31 25.72 3.98
CA VAL A 38 -0.11 25.43 3.77
C VAL A 38 -0.30 24.59 2.50
N ILE A 39 0.31 24.98 1.38
CA ILE A 39 0.28 24.21 0.13
C ILE A 39 0.80 22.79 0.35
N TYR A 40 1.93 22.65 1.05
CA TYR A 40 2.50 21.34 1.38
C TYR A 40 1.52 20.47 2.18
N ARG A 41 0.88 21.03 3.22
CA ARG A 41 -0.11 20.31 4.04
C ARG A 41 -1.34 19.90 3.24
N LEU A 42 -1.92 20.81 2.46
CA LEU A 42 -3.09 20.54 1.63
C LEU A 42 -2.76 19.53 0.51
N ARG A 43 -1.57 19.59 -0.06
CA ARG A 43 -1.09 18.60 -1.04
C ARG A 43 -0.96 17.22 -0.43
N LYS A 44 -0.41 17.11 0.79
CA LYS A 44 -0.31 15.84 1.53
C LYS A 44 -1.69 15.22 1.78
N LEU A 45 -2.72 16.05 1.90
CA LEU A 45 -4.12 15.63 2.05
C LEU A 45 -4.84 15.40 0.71
N GLY A 46 -4.19 15.68 -0.42
CA GLY A 46 -4.72 15.46 -1.75
C GLY A 46 -5.55 16.60 -2.34
N TYR A 47 -5.65 17.75 -1.67
CA TYR A 47 -6.49 18.88 -2.13
C TYR A 47 -5.81 19.78 -3.17
N VAL A 48 -4.53 19.54 -3.48
CA VAL A 48 -3.74 20.40 -4.37
C VAL A 48 -3.29 19.65 -5.62
N LYS A 49 -3.60 20.19 -6.80
CA LYS A 49 -2.91 19.86 -8.07
C LYS A 49 -1.98 21.00 -8.46
N THR A 50 -0.84 20.68 -9.05
CA THR A 50 0.15 21.69 -9.48
C THR A 50 0.23 21.68 -11.00
N SER A 51 0.19 22.86 -11.61
CA SER A 51 0.48 23.06 -13.04
C SER A 51 1.44 24.25 -13.20
N TYR A 52 1.78 24.55 -14.45
CA TYR A 52 2.57 25.71 -14.80
C TYR A 52 1.75 26.65 -15.68
N GLY A 53 1.74 27.93 -15.32
CA GLY A 53 1.18 29.00 -16.14
C GLY A 53 2.22 29.60 -17.09
N GLN A 54 1.82 30.66 -17.79
CA GLN A 54 2.69 31.44 -18.67
C GLN A 54 3.92 31.95 -17.90
N GLY A 55 5.10 31.83 -18.51
CA GLY A 55 6.37 32.17 -17.87
C GLY A 55 6.85 31.16 -16.80
N LYS A 56 6.42 29.89 -16.87
CA LYS A 56 6.81 28.79 -15.95
C LYS A 56 6.51 29.06 -14.48
N LYS A 57 5.57 29.97 -14.17
CA LYS A 57 5.11 30.21 -12.80
C LYS A 57 4.26 29.02 -12.33
N ARG A 58 4.55 28.50 -11.12
CA ARG A 58 3.78 27.39 -10.51
C ARG A 58 2.40 27.88 -10.09
N LEU A 59 1.38 27.16 -10.56
CA LEU A 59 -0.03 27.33 -10.19
C LEU A 59 -0.48 26.14 -9.33
N TYR A 60 -1.18 26.44 -8.24
CA TYR A 60 -1.72 25.49 -7.28
C TYR A 60 -3.24 25.56 -7.32
N TYR A 61 -3.85 24.49 -7.81
CA TYR A 61 -5.30 24.31 -7.87
C TYR A 61 -5.71 23.67 -6.55
N ILE A 62 -6.42 24.42 -5.72
CA ILE A 62 -6.92 23.97 -4.42
C ILE A 62 -8.40 23.66 -4.58
N SER A 63 -8.78 22.41 -4.33
CA SER A 63 -10.18 21.99 -4.36
C SER A 63 -10.39 20.75 -3.50
N MET A 64 -11.57 20.64 -2.91
CA MET A 64 -12.06 19.38 -2.35
C MET A 64 -12.18 18.28 -3.41
N ASP A 65 -12.45 18.67 -4.66
CA ASP A 65 -12.58 17.78 -5.83
C ASP A 65 -11.21 17.34 -6.37
N ASN A 66 -10.13 18.03 -5.95
CA ASN A 66 -8.78 17.70 -6.37
C ASN A 66 -8.20 16.47 -5.68
N LEU A 67 -8.93 15.87 -4.72
CA LEU A 67 -8.65 14.56 -4.15
C LEU A 67 -8.26 13.63 -5.30
N HIS A 68 -6.96 13.43 -5.48
CA HIS A 68 -6.45 12.50 -6.49
C HIS A 68 -7.20 11.19 -6.31
N LYS A 69 -7.65 10.59 -7.44
CA LYS A 69 -8.46 9.37 -7.53
C LYS A 69 -8.41 8.59 -6.22
N ARG A 70 -9.50 8.65 -5.43
CA ARG A 70 -9.61 7.86 -4.20
C ARG A 70 -9.30 6.42 -4.56
N ILE A 71 -8.18 5.90 -4.09
CA ILE A 71 -7.80 4.52 -4.33
C ILE A 71 -7.59 3.84 -2.98
N SER A 72 -8.34 2.78 -2.77
CA SER A 72 -8.18 1.91 -1.62
C SER A 72 -7.15 0.84 -1.91
N TYR A 73 -6.62 0.22 -0.86
CA TYR A 73 -5.78 -0.97 -1.02
C TYR A 73 -6.53 -2.10 -1.73
N THR A 74 -7.82 -2.29 -1.43
CA THR A 74 -8.68 -3.29 -2.08
C THR A 74 -8.78 -3.05 -3.59
N GLN A 75 -9.02 -1.80 -4.02
CA GLN A 75 -9.02 -1.45 -5.44
C GLN A 75 -7.65 -1.75 -6.08
N ARG A 76 -6.57 -1.41 -5.39
CA ARG A 76 -5.20 -1.69 -5.88
C ARG A 76 -4.91 -3.19 -6.02
N ILE A 77 -5.46 -4.03 -5.14
CA ILE A 77 -5.38 -5.50 -5.27
C ILE A 77 -6.18 -5.96 -6.49
N ASN A 78 -7.42 -5.49 -6.63
CA ASN A 78 -8.32 -5.87 -7.72
C ASN A 78 -7.81 -5.49 -9.11
N GLU A 79 -6.99 -4.44 -9.23
CA GLU A 79 -6.32 -4.07 -10.49
C GLU A 79 -5.33 -5.14 -11.00
N ILE A 80 -4.79 -5.98 -10.11
CA ILE A 80 -3.68 -6.90 -10.40
C ILE A 80 -4.08 -8.36 -10.24
N SER A 81 -4.93 -8.65 -9.26
CA SER A 81 -5.30 -10.02 -8.92
C SER A 81 -6.46 -10.52 -9.78
N PRO A 82 -6.44 -11.80 -10.23
CA PRO A 82 -7.63 -12.41 -10.82
C PRO A 82 -8.80 -12.43 -9.84
N ILE A 83 -8.49 -12.59 -8.54
CA ILE A 83 -9.49 -12.67 -7.49
C ILE A 83 -9.88 -11.27 -7.03
N LYS A 84 -11.18 -10.97 -7.15
CA LYS A 84 -11.72 -9.66 -6.77
C LYS A 84 -12.21 -9.68 -5.33
N LEU A 85 -11.77 -8.69 -4.57
CA LEU A 85 -12.17 -8.45 -3.20
C LEU A 85 -13.32 -7.44 -3.18
N ALA A 86 -14.35 -7.76 -2.41
CA ALA A 86 -15.38 -6.81 -1.99
C ALA A 86 -15.07 -6.38 -0.56
N SER A 87 -15.00 -5.07 -0.31
CA SER A 87 -14.77 -4.52 1.02
C SER A 87 -15.98 -3.67 1.40
N SER A 88 -16.61 -3.98 2.54
CA SER A 88 -17.76 -3.23 3.05
C SER A 88 -17.37 -1.82 3.52
N ASN A 89 -16.13 -1.64 4.00
CA ASN A 89 -15.57 -0.36 4.41
C ASN A 89 -14.15 -0.15 3.85
N PRO A 90 -14.02 0.23 2.57
CA PRO A 90 -12.72 0.42 1.95
C PRO A 90 -11.97 1.60 2.59
N TYR A 91 -10.77 1.33 3.12
CA TYR A 91 -9.87 2.40 3.56
C TYR A 91 -9.28 3.13 2.34
N TYR A 92 -9.74 4.35 2.10
CA TYR A 92 -9.28 5.19 1.00
C TYR A 92 -8.02 5.97 1.34
N ILE A 93 -7.07 5.94 0.42
CA ILE A 93 -5.86 6.77 0.47
C ILE A 93 -6.06 7.96 -0.46
N TYR A 94 -5.77 9.14 0.08
CA TYR A 94 -5.95 10.41 -0.60
C TYR A 94 -4.59 10.97 -1.01
N GLY A 95 -4.53 11.59 -2.19
CA GLY A 95 -3.35 12.34 -2.65
C GLY A 95 -2.20 11.47 -3.17
N ARG A 96 -2.31 10.14 -3.18
CA ARG A 96 -1.33 9.22 -3.76
C ARG A 96 -1.92 7.84 -4.04
N ILE A 97 -1.28 7.09 -4.94
CA ILE A 97 -1.55 5.67 -5.16
C ILE A 97 -0.68 4.85 -4.19
N PRO A 98 -1.23 3.90 -3.42
CA PRO A 98 -0.43 3.01 -2.59
C PRO A 98 0.53 2.20 -3.45
N SER A 99 1.75 2.01 -2.95
CA SER A 99 2.69 1.13 -3.63
C SER A 99 2.22 -0.33 -3.54
N ILE A 100 2.75 -1.18 -4.41
CA ILE A 100 2.47 -2.62 -4.37
C ILE A 100 2.93 -3.21 -3.04
N GLU A 101 4.09 -2.75 -2.55
CA GLU A 101 4.67 -3.19 -1.30
C GLU A 101 3.81 -2.82 -0.09
N GLU A 102 3.27 -1.59 -0.04
CA GLU A 102 2.32 -1.19 1.00
C GLU A 102 1.02 -2.00 0.93
N THR A 103 0.54 -2.25 -0.28
CA THR A 103 -0.70 -3.01 -0.52
C THR A 103 -0.57 -4.46 -0.08
N LEU A 104 0.60 -5.06 -0.30
CA LEU A 104 0.90 -6.43 0.11
C LEU A 104 0.91 -6.56 1.64
N ILE A 105 1.56 -5.63 2.34
CA ILE A 105 1.54 -5.57 3.80
C ILE A 105 0.12 -5.36 4.33
N TYR A 106 -0.65 -4.45 3.72
CA TYR A 106 -2.05 -4.25 4.08
C TYR A 106 -2.87 -5.54 3.98
N ALA A 107 -2.73 -6.29 2.88
CA ALA A 107 -3.48 -7.53 2.66
C ALA A 107 -3.15 -8.60 3.71
N ILE A 108 -1.87 -8.80 4.02
CA ILE A 108 -1.43 -9.76 5.05
C ILE A 108 -1.97 -9.38 6.44
N LYS A 109 -2.07 -8.07 6.74
CA LYS A 109 -2.61 -7.57 8.00
C LYS A 109 -4.11 -7.78 8.17
N GLN A 110 -4.87 -8.00 7.09
CA GLN A 110 -6.30 -8.29 7.23
C GLN A 110 -6.54 -9.65 7.87
N LYS A 111 -5.56 -10.58 7.79
CA LYS A 111 -5.67 -11.92 8.38
C LYS A 111 -6.90 -12.70 7.88
N GLU A 112 -7.30 -12.44 6.64
CA GLU A 112 -8.42 -13.07 5.96
C GLU A 112 -7.95 -13.86 4.74
N VAL A 113 -8.47 -15.08 4.57
CA VAL A 113 -8.04 -16.02 3.51
C VAL A 113 -8.12 -15.37 2.13
N ARG A 114 -9.25 -14.74 1.77
CA ARG A 114 -9.42 -14.08 0.46
C ARG A 114 -8.38 -12.98 0.22
N TYR A 115 -8.06 -12.18 1.24
CA TYR A 115 -7.03 -11.15 1.13
C TYR A 115 -5.64 -11.75 0.91
N ILE A 116 -5.31 -12.85 1.61
CA ILE A 116 -4.05 -13.57 1.42
C ILE A 116 -3.97 -14.10 0.00
N ILE A 117 -4.99 -14.82 -0.48
CA ILE A 117 -5.01 -15.39 -1.83
C ILE A 117 -4.87 -14.28 -2.87
N ALA A 118 -5.72 -13.25 -2.81
CA ALA A 118 -5.70 -12.17 -3.79
C ALA A 118 -4.36 -11.41 -3.82
N SER A 119 -3.65 -11.35 -2.69
CA SER A 119 -2.34 -10.69 -2.59
C SER A 119 -1.20 -11.41 -3.30
N LEU A 120 -1.31 -12.72 -3.57
CA LEU A 120 -0.23 -13.50 -4.20
C LEU A 120 0.18 -12.92 -5.57
N ALA A 121 -0.80 -12.47 -6.35
CA ALA A 121 -0.58 -11.81 -7.65
C ALA A 121 0.31 -10.56 -7.55
N LEU A 122 0.30 -9.86 -6.41
CA LEU A 122 1.05 -8.62 -6.21
C LEU A 122 2.56 -8.84 -6.28
N PHE A 123 3.06 -10.02 -5.91
CA PHE A 123 4.49 -10.33 -5.98
C PHE A 123 5.07 -10.25 -7.40
N LYS A 124 4.24 -10.42 -8.45
CA LYS A 124 4.61 -10.17 -9.86
C LYS A 124 4.95 -8.70 -10.12
N LYS A 125 4.38 -7.77 -9.36
CA LYS A 125 4.50 -6.32 -9.56
C LYS A 125 5.40 -5.63 -8.54
N VAL A 126 5.96 -6.34 -7.56
CA VAL A 126 6.93 -5.78 -6.59
C VAL A 126 8.14 -5.21 -7.34
N LYS A 127 8.44 -3.92 -7.12
CA LYS A 127 9.59 -3.23 -7.73
C LYS A 127 10.65 -2.91 -6.68
N TYR A 128 10.23 -2.58 -5.47
CA TYR A 128 11.10 -2.06 -4.42
C TYR A 128 11.17 -3.03 -3.24
N TRP A 129 11.91 -4.13 -3.42
CA TRP A 129 12.10 -5.15 -2.38
C TRP A 129 12.66 -4.59 -1.06
N ALA A 130 13.53 -3.59 -1.11
CA ALA A 130 14.05 -2.92 0.08
C ALA A 130 12.94 -2.21 0.88
N LEU A 131 11.99 -1.58 0.18
CA LEU A 131 10.81 -0.96 0.80
C LEU A 131 9.91 -2.03 1.42
N LEU A 132 9.63 -3.11 0.69
CA LEU A 132 8.83 -4.22 1.21
C LEU A 132 9.45 -4.80 2.48
N TYR A 133 10.76 -5.02 2.52
CA TYR A 133 11.45 -5.52 3.70
C TYR A 133 11.31 -4.56 4.88
N LYS A 134 11.51 -3.25 4.64
CA LYS A 134 11.39 -2.22 5.69
C LYS A 134 9.98 -2.19 6.27
N LEU A 135 8.95 -2.27 5.43
CA LEU A 135 7.56 -2.30 5.86
C LEU A 135 7.23 -3.60 6.62
N ALA A 136 7.63 -4.75 6.08
CA ALA A 136 7.44 -6.04 6.72
C ALA A 136 8.13 -6.10 8.09
N LYS A 137 9.37 -5.62 8.19
CA LYS A 137 10.12 -5.55 9.45
C LYS A 137 9.43 -4.66 10.47
N LYS A 138 8.90 -3.50 10.03
CA LYS A 138 8.17 -2.57 10.91
C LYS A 138 6.92 -3.21 11.50
N GLU A 139 6.20 -3.99 10.70
CA GLU A 139 4.94 -4.63 11.10
C GLU A 139 5.13 -6.04 11.68
N GLY A 140 6.38 -6.54 11.77
CA GLY A 140 6.67 -7.89 12.27
C GLY A 140 6.32 -9.03 11.31
N LEU A 141 6.08 -8.74 10.02
CA LEU A 141 5.53 -9.68 9.02
C LEU A 141 6.57 -10.27 8.05
N VAL A 142 7.86 -10.19 8.39
CA VAL A 142 8.95 -10.56 7.46
C VAL A 142 8.82 -12.01 7.00
N ARG A 143 8.52 -12.93 7.93
CA ARG A 143 8.46 -14.36 7.63
C ARG A 143 7.22 -14.72 6.82
N GLU A 144 6.09 -14.13 7.14
CA GLU A 144 4.84 -14.29 6.39
C GLU A 144 5.00 -13.80 4.94
N VAL A 145 5.63 -12.64 4.74
CA VAL A 145 5.91 -12.11 3.40
C VAL A 145 6.76 -13.09 2.58
N VAL A 146 7.80 -13.68 3.17
CA VAL A 146 8.67 -14.61 2.42
C VAL A 146 8.00 -15.95 2.19
N ALA A 147 7.27 -16.48 3.17
CA ALA A 147 6.50 -17.71 3.00
C ALA A 147 5.47 -17.55 1.86
N LEU A 148 4.70 -16.45 1.87
CA LEU A 148 3.74 -16.15 0.80
C LEU A 148 4.40 -15.86 -0.55
N TYR A 149 5.61 -15.28 -0.56
CA TYR A 149 6.38 -15.14 -1.79
C TYR A 149 6.75 -16.51 -2.40
N GLU A 150 7.17 -17.48 -1.58
CA GLU A 150 7.50 -18.82 -2.06
C GLU A 150 6.25 -19.56 -2.56
N VAL A 151 5.11 -19.43 -1.86
CA VAL A 151 3.81 -19.91 -2.37
C VAL A 151 3.50 -19.24 -3.72
N SER A 152 3.63 -17.92 -3.80
CA SER A 152 3.35 -17.16 -5.04
C SER A 152 4.22 -17.61 -6.20
N LYS A 153 5.49 -17.97 -5.96
CA LYS A 153 6.37 -18.51 -7.02
C LYS A 153 5.85 -19.82 -7.62
N ILE A 154 5.14 -20.63 -6.84
CA ILE A 154 4.58 -21.91 -7.29
C ILE A 154 3.32 -21.66 -8.13
N VAL A 155 2.45 -20.75 -7.69
CA VAL A 155 1.11 -20.61 -8.27
C VAL A 155 0.96 -19.44 -9.25
N VAL A 156 1.71 -18.35 -9.09
CA VAL A 156 1.61 -17.17 -9.95
C VAL A 156 2.70 -17.19 -11.03
N LYS A 157 2.32 -17.06 -12.30
CA LYS A 157 3.28 -16.94 -13.40
C LYS A 157 4.13 -15.67 -13.31
N LYS A 158 5.43 -15.82 -13.58
CA LYS A 158 6.40 -14.72 -13.73
C LYS A 158 6.54 -13.84 -12.48
N VAL A 159 6.46 -14.42 -11.28
CA VAL A 159 6.81 -13.70 -10.05
C VAL A 159 8.25 -13.20 -10.11
N LYS A 160 8.45 -11.93 -9.76
CA LYS A 160 9.77 -11.32 -9.80
C LYS A 160 10.68 -11.93 -8.75
N ARG A 161 11.95 -12.13 -9.10
CA ARG A 161 12.93 -12.70 -8.17
C ARG A 161 13.18 -11.75 -6.99
N MET A 162 12.99 -12.28 -5.77
CA MET A 162 13.41 -11.63 -4.54
C MET A 162 14.95 -11.56 -4.46
N PRO A 163 15.54 -10.39 -4.15
CA PRO A 163 16.98 -10.24 -3.99
C PRO A 163 17.54 -11.12 -2.86
N LYS A 164 18.75 -11.68 -3.06
CA LYS A 164 19.45 -12.49 -2.04
C LYS A 164 19.56 -11.76 -0.69
N ARG A 165 19.77 -10.44 -0.70
CA ARG A 165 19.85 -9.63 0.52
C ARG A 165 18.56 -9.70 1.36
N PHE A 166 17.38 -9.63 0.74
CA PHE A 166 16.11 -9.77 1.46
C PHE A 166 16.04 -11.17 2.07
N TYR A 167 16.30 -12.19 1.26
CA TYR A 167 16.26 -13.59 1.67
C TYR A 167 17.13 -13.87 2.90
N ASN A 168 18.39 -13.42 2.87
CA ASN A 168 19.33 -13.62 3.97
C ASN A 168 18.88 -12.90 5.26
N LEU A 169 18.37 -11.68 5.13
CA LEU A 169 17.84 -10.93 6.27
C LEU A 169 16.59 -11.58 6.87
N ALA A 170 15.73 -12.19 6.03
CA ALA A 170 14.57 -12.93 6.50
C ALA A 170 14.96 -14.22 7.23
N LEU A 171 15.99 -14.93 6.75
CA LEU A 171 16.52 -16.11 7.42
C LEU A 171 17.03 -15.79 8.83
N GLN A 172 17.72 -14.66 9.02
CA GLN A 172 18.18 -14.20 10.34
C GLN A 172 17.04 -13.90 11.32
N LYS A 173 15.81 -13.73 10.82
CA LYS A 173 14.61 -13.48 11.64
C LYS A 173 13.84 -14.75 11.97
N LYS A 174 14.34 -15.92 11.57
CA LYS A 174 13.77 -17.20 11.94
C LYS A 174 13.88 -17.37 13.46
N SER A 175 12.73 -17.50 14.13
CA SER A 175 12.68 -18.02 15.50
C SER A 175 12.39 -19.52 15.44
N ASP A 176 12.64 -20.22 16.54
CA ASP A 176 12.33 -21.64 16.66
C ASP A 176 10.83 -21.91 16.64
N SER A 177 10.03 -20.95 17.11
CA SER A 177 8.58 -21.01 17.15
C SER A 177 7.93 -20.80 15.78
N TYR A 178 6.90 -21.60 15.51
CA TYR A 178 6.03 -21.38 14.36
C TYR A 178 5.08 -20.21 14.60
N ILE A 179 4.81 -19.44 13.55
CA ILE A 179 3.84 -18.35 13.57
C ILE A 179 2.71 -18.62 12.57
N TYR A 180 1.51 -18.17 12.89
CA TYR A 180 0.35 -18.31 12.00
C TYR A 180 0.17 -17.04 11.16
N ILE A 181 -0.02 -17.20 9.84
CA ILE A 181 -0.54 -16.08 9.04
C ILE A 181 -1.97 -15.80 9.47
N ILE A 182 -2.83 -16.82 9.57
CA ILE A 182 -4.19 -16.75 10.13
C ILE A 182 -4.28 -17.80 11.22
N LYS A 183 -4.72 -17.40 12.43
CA LYS A 183 -4.72 -18.28 13.60
C LYS A 183 -5.60 -19.51 13.34
N GLY A 184 -5.06 -20.69 13.64
CA GLY A 184 -5.78 -21.97 13.50
C GLY A 184 -5.77 -22.58 12.09
N LEU A 185 -5.22 -21.88 11.09
CA LEU A 185 -5.13 -22.40 9.72
C LEU A 185 -3.68 -22.79 9.39
N ASN A 186 -3.52 -23.94 8.75
CA ASN A 186 -2.26 -24.43 8.21
C ASN A 186 -2.50 -25.20 6.90
N SER A 187 -1.43 -25.49 6.17
CA SER A 187 -1.49 -26.11 4.85
C SER A 187 -1.03 -27.56 4.88
N SER A 188 -1.71 -28.48 4.20
CA SER A 188 -1.17 -29.81 3.89
C SER A 188 -0.14 -29.76 2.75
N ASP A 189 -0.27 -28.80 1.84
CA ASP A 189 0.40 -28.82 0.54
C ASP A 189 1.71 -28.03 0.52
N PHE A 190 1.89 -27.08 1.46
CA PHE A 190 3.06 -26.21 1.51
C PHE A 190 3.98 -26.51 2.70
N LYS A 191 3.97 -27.73 3.24
CA LYS A 191 4.74 -28.13 4.43
C LYS A 191 6.22 -27.82 4.35
N GLU A 192 6.85 -27.91 3.19
CA GLU A 192 8.27 -27.55 3.01
C GLU A 192 8.52 -26.07 3.27
N ILE A 193 7.67 -25.19 2.72
CA ILE A 193 7.72 -23.75 2.95
C ILE A 193 7.42 -23.44 4.41
N GLU A 194 6.41 -24.10 5.00
CA GLU A 194 6.07 -23.93 6.41
C GLU A 194 7.25 -24.29 7.32
N LYS A 195 7.92 -25.43 7.08
CA LYS A 195 9.10 -25.86 7.85
C LYS A 195 10.27 -24.91 7.68
N LYS A 196 10.51 -24.46 6.44
CA LYS A 196 11.63 -23.57 6.11
C LYS A 196 11.53 -22.23 6.82
N TRP A 197 10.36 -21.59 6.77
CA TRP A 197 10.14 -20.26 7.34
C TRP A 197 9.51 -20.26 8.72
N LYS A 198 9.14 -21.45 9.22
CA LYS A 198 8.41 -21.64 10.47
C LYS A 198 7.09 -20.85 10.46
N VAL A 199 6.37 -20.86 9.35
CA VAL A 199 5.11 -20.11 9.19
C VAL A 199 4.02 -21.07 8.75
N TYR A 200 2.89 -21.10 9.44
CA TYR A 200 1.72 -21.83 8.97
C TYR A 200 1.00 -21.05 7.88
N ILE A 201 0.90 -21.67 6.70
CA ILE A 201 0.30 -21.09 5.50
C ILE A 201 -1.18 -21.44 5.52
N PRO A 202 -2.10 -20.46 5.41
CA PRO A 202 -3.52 -20.70 5.62
C PRO A 202 -4.22 -21.15 4.33
N LEU A 203 -3.50 -21.81 3.41
CA LEU A 203 -3.92 -22.07 2.03
C LEU A 203 -3.52 -23.48 1.61
N ASN A 204 -4.36 -24.16 0.85
CA ASN A 204 -4.05 -25.36 0.10
C ASN A 204 -4.07 -25.07 -1.41
N ARG A 205 -3.61 -26.03 -2.22
CA ARG A 205 -3.58 -25.88 -3.69
C ARG A 205 -4.97 -25.74 -4.29
N GLU A 206 -5.98 -26.33 -3.66
CA GLU A 206 -7.38 -26.21 -4.07
C GLU A 206 -7.87 -24.77 -4.01
N ASP A 207 -7.51 -24.03 -2.96
CA ASP A 207 -7.84 -22.60 -2.78
C ASP A 207 -7.22 -21.71 -3.87
N LEU A 208 -6.25 -22.23 -4.63
CA LEU A 208 -5.46 -21.50 -5.61
C LEU A 208 -5.85 -21.81 -7.06
N GLY A 209 -7.00 -22.46 -7.27
CA GLY A 209 -7.52 -22.84 -8.58
C GLY A 209 -7.61 -21.67 -9.57
N ASP A 210 -8.03 -20.50 -9.10
CA ASP A 210 -8.19 -19.30 -9.94
C ASP A 210 -6.88 -18.83 -10.60
N TYR A 211 -5.72 -19.20 -10.03
CA TYR A 211 -4.41 -18.86 -10.61
C TYR A 211 -3.94 -19.83 -11.69
N LYS A 212 -4.60 -20.97 -11.88
CA LYS A 212 -4.24 -21.95 -12.93
C LYS A 212 -4.62 -21.48 -14.34
N HIS A 213 -5.53 -20.53 -14.46
CA HIS A 213 -6.12 -20.09 -15.73
C HIS A 213 -5.55 -18.77 -16.29
N ASP A 214 -4.64 -18.10 -15.55
CA ASP A 214 -3.92 -16.87 -15.94
C ASP A 214 -2.44 -17.13 -16.29
#